data_AF-A9KD86-F1
#
_entry.id   AF-A9KD86-F1
#
_cell.length_a   1.000
_cell.length_b   1.000
_cell.length_c   1.000
_cell.angle_alpha   90.00
_cell.angle_beta   90.00
_cell.angle_gamma   90.00
#
_symmetry.space_group_name_H-M   'P 1'
#
loop_
_entity.id
_entity.type
_entity.pdbx_description
1 polymer ?
#
loop_
_entity_poly.entity_id
_entity_poly.type
_entity_poly.pdbx_seq_one_letter_code
_entity_poly.pdbx_strand_id
1 'polypeptide(L)'
;MRRLLVSFSIFFCILSGSITYATTQQSQQSSPQVNLYEKPQSNAKILQKLSPAERLIPIYRQKGWIKVGDPRNGEVGWVNRDQYHEALQKYYQPDIQTVFIRAEHNEKGKRTIDVVAYKNGKKLTDKEAQQLYEQIKNQQAKESRYMRHVFWDMDKLMAQQMRAFSRWMDNPWNGNLSDFDPTVVQPLIILSPAHSVSQSAPAISKSKKD
;
A
#
# COMPACT_ATOMS: atom_id res chain seq x y z
N MET A 1 28.24 -62.78 44.18
CA MET A 1 27.05 -62.10 43.64
C MET A 1 27.38 -60.62 43.42
N ARG A 2 27.12 -60.15 42.19
CA ARG A 2 26.81 -58.78 41.72
C ARG A 2 27.70 -57.58 42.12
N ARG A 3 28.42 -57.09 41.09
CA ARG A 3 29.04 -55.77 40.95
C ARG A 3 27.95 -54.71 40.71
N LEU A 4 28.05 -53.53 41.29
CA LEU A 4 27.16 -52.39 41.05
C LEU A 4 27.98 -51.22 40.47
N LEU A 5 27.83 -51.03 39.16
CA LEU A 5 28.33 -49.89 38.38
C LEU A 5 27.33 -48.73 38.57
N VAL A 6 27.79 -47.59 39.09
CA VAL A 6 27.02 -46.35 39.10
C VAL A 6 27.49 -45.51 37.91
N SER A 7 26.62 -45.39 36.91
CA SER A 7 26.87 -44.69 35.65
C SER A 7 26.59 -43.18 35.81
N PHE A 8 27.56 -42.34 35.47
CA PHE A 8 27.49 -40.89 35.50
C PHE A 8 26.84 -40.40 34.20
N SER A 9 25.54 -40.09 34.21
CA SER A 9 24.85 -39.50 33.05
C SER A 9 24.94 -37.97 33.12
N ILE A 10 25.85 -37.40 32.32
CA ILE A 10 25.96 -35.96 32.08
C ILE A 10 24.87 -35.57 31.08
N PHE A 11 23.87 -34.84 31.56
CA PHE A 11 22.79 -34.29 30.73
C PHE A 11 23.23 -32.92 30.18
N PHE A 12 23.67 -32.89 28.92
CA PHE A 12 24.06 -31.68 28.20
C PHE A 12 22.81 -31.03 27.60
N CYS A 13 22.19 -30.09 28.33
CA CYS A 13 21.06 -29.30 27.82
C CYS A 13 21.54 -28.29 26.77
N ILE A 14 21.36 -28.62 25.50
CA ILE A 14 21.50 -27.69 24.37
C ILE A 14 20.29 -26.74 24.41
N LEU A 15 20.52 -25.52 24.88
CA LEU A 15 19.59 -24.39 24.74
C LEU A 15 19.55 -23.96 23.26
N SER A 16 18.70 -24.60 22.48
CA SER A 16 18.29 -24.09 21.17
C SER A 16 17.34 -22.90 21.38
N GLY A 17 17.91 -21.69 21.33
CA GLY A 17 17.13 -20.45 21.29
C GLY A 17 16.34 -20.35 19.99
N SER A 18 15.06 -20.64 20.05
CA SER A 18 14.13 -20.40 18.94
C SER A 18 13.96 -18.89 18.76
N ILE A 19 14.50 -18.33 17.67
CA ILE A 19 14.22 -16.95 17.26
C ILE A 19 12.77 -16.91 16.77
N THR A 20 11.85 -16.49 17.64
CA THR A 20 10.46 -16.24 17.25
C THR A 20 10.40 -14.90 16.53
N TYR A 21 10.32 -14.93 15.20
CA TYR A 21 10.01 -13.74 14.41
C TYR A 21 8.53 -13.38 14.64
N ALA A 22 8.30 -12.29 15.37
CA ALA A 22 6.96 -11.71 15.47
C ALA A 22 6.59 -11.13 14.10
N THR A 23 5.81 -11.88 13.33
CA THR A 23 5.13 -11.34 12.14
C THR A 23 4.16 -10.27 12.65
N THR A 24 4.46 -9.00 12.36
CA THR A 24 3.49 -7.92 12.54
C THR A 24 2.37 -8.18 11.55
N GLN A 25 1.23 -8.66 12.04
CA GLN A 25 0.01 -8.76 11.25
C GLN A 25 -0.38 -7.34 10.82
N GLN A 26 -0.02 -7.00 9.60
CA GLN A 26 -0.50 -5.81 8.93
C GLN A 26 -2.01 -6.02 8.80
N SER A 27 -2.79 -5.30 9.62
CA SER A 27 -4.25 -5.42 9.65
C SER A 27 -4.78 -5.18 8.25
N GLN A 28 -5.14 -6.26 7.54
CA GLN A 28 -5.96 -6.19 6.35
C GLN A 28 -7.28 -5.59 6.81
N GLN A 29 -7.43 -4.29 6.61
CA GLN A 29 -8.67 -3.59 6.86
C GLN A 29 -9.73 -4.27 6.00
N SER A 30 -10.65 -4.99 6.64
CA SER A 30 -11.72 -5.68 5.94
C SER A 30 -12.55 -4.66 5.20
N SER A 31 -12.65 -4.81 3.88
CA SER A 31 -13.49 -3.92 3.07
C SER A 31 -14.91 -3.93 3.63
N PRO A 32 -15.54 -2.75 3.80
CA PRO A 32 -16.92 -2.70 4.29
C PRO A 32 -17.81 -3.53 3.37
N GLN A 33 -18.74 -4.29 3.95
CA GLN A 33 -19.70 -5.14 3.23
C GLN A 33 -21.12 -4.77 3.64
N VAL A 34 -22.06 -4.96 2.73
CA VAL A 34 -23.49 -4.77 3.00
C VAL A 34 -24.25 -6.03 2.64
N ASN A 35 -25.21 -6.40 3.49
CA ASN A 35 -25.93 -7.64 3.35
C ASN A 35 -27.12 -7.46 2.42
N LEU A 36 -27.32 -8.45 1.55
CA LEU A 36 -28.55 -8.65 0.77
C LEU A 36 -29.46 -9.58 1.56
N TYR A 37 -30.67 -9.14 1.87
CA TYR A 37 -31.63 -9.89 2.68
C TYR A 37 -32.78 -10.42 1.83
N GLU A 38 -33.38 -11.53 2.24
CA GLU A 38 -34.57 -12.08 1.59
C GLU A 38 -35.81 -11.16 1.76
N LYS A 39 -35.90 -10.46 2.89
CA LYS A 39 -37.02 -9.58 3.28
C LYS A 39 -36.50 -8.25 3.85
N PRO A 40 -37.29 -7.15 3.84
CA PRO A 40 -36.85 -5.85 4.34
C PRO A 40 -36.88 -5.78 5.88
N GLN A 41 -36.12 -6.66 6.54
CA GLN A 41 -36.03 -6.80 7.99
C GLN A 41 -34.60 -7.20 8.39
N SER A 42 -34.11 -6.66 9.51
CA SER A 42 -32.73 -6.87 9.97
C SER A 42 -32.41 -8.30 10.40
N ASN A 43 -33.43 -9.07 10.78
CA ASN A 43 -33.32 -10.48 11.17
C ASN A 43 -33.69 -11.46 10.05
N ALA A 44 -33.93 -10.97 8.83
CA ALA A 44 -34.19 -11.84 7.68
C ALA A 44 -32.94 -12.64 7.30
N LYS A 45 -33.15 -13.74 6.57
CA LYS A 45 -32.05 -14.52 6.00
C LYS A 45 -31.18 -13.64 5.11
N ILE A 46 -29.87 -13.69 5.33
CA ILE A 46 -28.88 -13.06 4.45
C ILE A 46 -28.68 -14.00 3.25
N LEU A 47 -28.93 -13.46 2.07
CA LEU A 47 -28.73 -14.12 0.79
C LEU A 47 -27.27 -14.02 0.34
N GLN A 48 -26.72 -12.81 0.40
CA GLN A 48 -25.38 -12.49 -0.10
C GLN A 48 -24.75 -11.35 0.71
N LYS A 49 -23.43 -11.26 0.70
CA LYS A 49 -22.69 -10.06 1.11
C LYS A 49 -22.16 -9.35 -0.12
N LEU A 50 -22.46 -8.06 -0.22
CA LEU A 50 -22.16 -7.20 -1.35
C LEU A 50 -21.08 -6.19 -0.98
N SER A 51 -20.22 -5.88 -1.93
CA SER A 51 -19.30 -4.74 -1.81
C SER A 51 -20.07 -3.43 -2.11
N PRO A 52 -19.84 -2.34 -1.35
CA PRO A 52 -20.44 -1.03 -1.62
C PRO A 52 -20.11 -0.48 -3.01
N ALA A 53 -18.99 -0.91 -3.60
CA ALA A 53 -18.57 -0.53 -4.94
C ALA A 53 -19.37 -1.21 -6.06
N GLU A 54 -20.13 -2.27 -5.73
CA GLU A 54 -20.87 -3.03 -6.72
C GLU A 54 -22.09 -2.25 -7.21
N ARG A 55 -22.30 -2.29 -8.53
CA ARG A 55 -23.46 -1.66 -9.16
C ARG A 55 -24.67 -2.57 -9.02
N LEU A 56 -25.60 -2.18 -8.16
CA LEU A 56 -26.87 -2.85 -7.95
C LEU A 56 -27.99 -2.15 -8.75
N ILE A 57 -28.95 -2.92 -9.25
CA ILE A 57 -30.11 -2.39 -9.98
C ILE A 57 -31.26 -2.20 -8.98
N PRO A 58 -31.66 -0.96 -8.62
CA PRO A 58 -32.80 -0.74 -7.74
C PRO A 58 -34.12 -1.07 -8.46
N ILE A 59 -34.96 -1.87 -7.83
CA ILE A 59 -36.23 -2.34 -8.37
C ILE A 59 -37.41 -1.67 -7.64
N TYR A 60 -37.35 -1.63 -6.31
CA TYR A 60 -38.44 -1.10 -5.48
C TYR A 60 -37.91 -0.50 -4.18
N ARG A 61 -38.60 0.50 -3.64
CA ARG A 61 -38.21 1.16 -2.38
C ARG A 61 -39.35 1.07 -1.39
N GLN A 62 -39.04 0.65 -0.17
CA GLN A 62 -40.01 0.59 0.91
C GLN A 62 -39.34 0.96 2.24
N LYS A 63 -39.77 2.08 2.82
CA LYS A 63 -39.21 2.64 4.05
C LYS A 63 -37.67 2.77 3.95
N GLY A 64 -36.93 2.25 4.91
CA GLY A 64 -35.46 2.22 4.95
C GLY A 64 -34.82 1.12 4.11
N TRP A 65 -35.57 0.44 3.23
CA TRP A 65 -35.09 -0.70 2.45
C TRP A 65 -35.26 -0.46 0.95
N ILE A 66 -34.33 -1.02 0.18
CA ILE A 66 -34.35 -0.99 -1.27
C ILE A 66 -34.25 -2.42 -1.76
N LYS A 67 -35.24 -2.86 -2.54
CA LYS A 67 -35.16 -4.09 -3.29
C LYS A 67 -34.24 -3.87 -4.49
N VAL A 68 -33.22 -4.70 -4.61
CA VAL A 68 -32.17 -4.58 -5.62
C VAL A 68 -31.94 -5.93 -6.30
N GLY A 69 -31.50 -5.88 -7.55
CA GLY A 69 -30.95 -7.03 -8.26
C GLY A 69 -29.43 -6.89 -8.42
N ASP A 70 -28.70 -7.98 -8.17
CA ASP A 70 -27.28 -8.10 -8.51
C ASP A 70 -27.15 -8.57 -9.97
N PRO A 71 -26.62 -7.76 -10.89
CA PRO A 71 -26.51 -8.12 -12.31
C PRO A 71 -25.51 -9.24 -12.58
N ARG A 72 -24.65 -9.62 -11.62
CA ARG A 72 -23.62 -10.65 -11.83
C ARG A 72 -24.18 -12.06 -11.75
N ASN A 73 -25.16 -12.27 -10.88
CA ASN A 73 -25.76 -13.57 -10.60
C ASN A 73 -27.29 -13.59 -10.76
N GLY A 74 -27.92 -12.43 -10.97
CA GLY A 74 -29.37 -12.29 -11.08
C GLY A 74 -30.11 -12.39 -9.74
N GLU A 75 -29.40 -12.42 -8.61
CA GLU A 75 -30.01 -12.55 -7.29
C GLU A 75 -30.74 -11.25 -6.91
N VAL A 76 -31.94 -11.40 -6.36
CA VAL A 76 -32.81 -10.28 -5.99
C VAL A 76 -33.11 -10.35 -4.51
N GLY A 77 -32.84 -9.25 -3.81
CA GLY A 77 -33.08 -9.14 -2.38
C GLY A 77 -33.22 -7.69 -1.92
N TRP A 78 -33.17 -7.49 -0.61
CA TRP A 78 -33.37 -6.22 0.06
C TRP A 78 -32.08 -5.75 0.72
N VAL A 79 -31.72 -4.50 0.47
CA VAL A 79 -30.60 -3.83 1.12
C VAL A 79 -31.15 -2.78 2.07
N ASN A 80 -30.60 -2.76 3.29
CA ASN A 80 -30.88 -1.69 4.24
C ASN A 80 -30.14 -0.41 3.81
N ARG A 81 -30.86 0.70 3.70
CA ARG A 81 -30.32 1.95 3.17
C ARG A 81 -29.28 2.58 4.09
N ASP A 82 -29.48 2.50 5.40
CA ASP A 82 -28.57 3.10 6.38
C ASP A 82 -27.27 2.29 6.46
N GLN A 83 -27.38 0.95 6.46
CA GLN A 83 -26.22 0.06 6.35
C GLN A 83 -25.43 0.32 5.06
N TYR A 84 -26.13 0.45 3.92
CA TYR A 84 -25.48 0.71 2.64
C TYR A 84 -24.79 2.08 2.63
N HIS A 85 -25.43 3.10 3.20
CA HIS A 85 -24.83 4.44 3.30
C HIS A 85 -23.59 4.45 4.20
N GLU A 86 -23.65 3.80 5.37
CA GLU A 86 -22.51 3.67 6.26
C GLU A 86 -21.35 2.92 5.58
N ALA A 87 -21.66 1.85 4.85
CA ALA A 87 -20.67 1.07 4.12
C ALA A 87 -20.04 1.89 2.98
N LEU A 88 -20.82 2.68 2.23
CA LEU A 88 -20.32 3.60 1.22
C LEU A 88 -19.43 4.69 1.82
N GLN A 89 -19.84 5.29 2.94
CA GLN A 89 -19.04 6.29 3.62
C GLN A 89 -17.70 5.72 4.07
N LYS A 90 -17.67 4.52 4.65
CA LYS A 90 -16.41 3.84 5.01
C LYS A 90 -15.58 3.47 3.80
N TYR A 91 -16.22 3.10 2.69
CA TYR A 91 -15.53 2.72 1.46
C TYR A 91 -14.85 3.92 0.78
N TYR A 92 -15.53 5.08 0.74
CA TYR A 92 -15.03 6.29 0.10
C TYR A 92 -14.27 7.23 1.02
N GLN A 93 -14.19 6.97 2.33
CA GLN A 93 -13.31 7.72 3.21
C GLN A 93 -11.85 7.35 2.87
N PRO A 94 -11.08 8.23 2.21
CA PRO A 94 -9.67 7.98 2.05
C PRO A 94 -9.03 7.96 3.44
N ASP A 95 -8.22 6.94 3.76
CA ASP A 95 -7.38 6.98 4.95
C ASP A 95 -6.25 7.96 4.71
N ILE A 96 -6.53 9.26 4.83
CA ILE A 96 -5.57 10.32 4.56
C ILE A 96 -4.66 10.43 5.78
N GLN A 97 -3.44 9.95 5.61
CA GLN A 97 -2.34 10.17 6.54
C GLN A 97 -1.46 11.28 5.97
N THR A 98 -1.29 12.36 6.72
CA THR A 98 -0.39 13.47 6.37
C THR A 98 0.68 13.58 7.42
N VAL A 99 1.94 13.72 7.00
CA VAL A 99 3.08 13.87 7.91
C VAL A 99 3.78 15.19 7.58
N PHE A 100 3.86 16.05 8.58
CA PHE A 100 4.64 17.28 8.55
C PHE A 100 5.93 17.04 9.33
N ILE A 101 7.06 17.23 8.68
CA ILE A 101 8.38 17.11 9.30
C ILE A 101 8.93 18.52 9.43
N ARG A 102 9.10 18.99 10.67
CA ARG A 102 9.76 20.26 10.97
C ARG A 102 11.16 19.96 11.49
N ALA A 103 12.18 20.34 10.72
CA ALA A 103 13.56 20.27 11.17
C ALA A 103 13.99 21.65 11.69
N GLU A 104 14.23 21.75 12.98
CA GLU A 104 14.75 22.97 13.60
C GLU A 104 16.22 22.79 13.98
N HIS A 105 16.99 23.87 13.91
CA HIS A 105 18.32 23.89 14.52
C HIS A 105 18.16 24.50 15.90
N ASN A 106 18.56 23.78 16.94
CA ASN A 106 18.62 24.38 18.27
C ASN A 106 19.75 25.43 18.34
N GLU A 107 19.77 26.25 19.39
CA GLU A 107 20.79 27.29 19.62
C GLU A 107 22.24 26.77 19.63
N LYS A 108 22.43 25.45 19.71
CA LYS A 108 23.73 24.76 19.66
C LYS A 108 24.04 24.14 18.29
N GLY A 109 23.27 24.47 17.25
CA GLY A 109 23.43 23.94 15.89
C GLY A 109 23.02 22.46 15.72
N LYS A 110 22.48 21.81 16.76
CA LYS A 110 22.01 20.42 16.68
C LYS A 110 20.61 20.40 16.07
N ARG A 111 20.46 19.65 14.98
CA ARG A 111 19.16 19.43 14.31
C ARG A 111 18.22 18.65 15.24
N THR A 112 17.06 19.22 15.54
CA THR A 112 15.93 18.56 16.19
C THR A 112 14.83 18.36 15.16
N ILE A 113 14.42 17.10 14.96
CA ILE A 113 13.33 16.75 14.04
C ILE A 113 12.06 16.64 14.87
N ASP A 114 11.13 17.55 14.67
CA ASP A 114 9.77 17.49 15.20
C ASP A 114 8.86 16.92 14.11
N VAL A 115 8.19 15.81 14.41
CA VAL A 115 7.33 15.10 13.48
C VAL A 115 5.90 15.24 13.95
N VAL A 116 5.09 15.94 13.16
CA VAL A 116 3.67 16.10 13.41
C VAL A 116 2.89 15.38 12.32
N ALA A 117 2.11 14.37 12.69
CA ALA A 117 1.29 13.64 11.75
C ALA A 117 -0.20 13.79 12.05
N TYR A 118 -1.03 13.69 11.02
CA TYR A 118 -2.49 13.68 11.12
C TYR A 118 -3.05 12.47 10.37
N LYS A 119 -4.10 11.88 10.93
CA LYS A 119 -4.88 10.81 10.31
C LYS A 119 -6.35 11.22 10.27
N ASN A 120 -6.92 11.33 9.07
CA ASN A 120 -8.32 11.72 8.86
C ASN A 120 -8.68 13.05 9.57
N GLY A 121 -7.78 14.04 9.46
CA GLY A 121 -7.93 15.37 10.06
C GLY A 121 -7.65 15.46 11.57
N LYS A 122 -7.37 14.34 12.25
CA LYS A 122 -7.02 14.32 13.68
C LYS A 122 -5.51 14.23 13.86
N LYS A 123 -4.94 15.04 14.74
CA LYS A 123 -3.51 14.98 15.10
C LYS A 123 -3.21 13.64 15.76
N LEU A 124 -2.18 12.94 15.30
CA LEU A 124 -1.66 11.73 15.93
C LEU A 124 -0.86 12.07 17.19
N THR A 125 -0.75 11.13 18.11
CA THR A 125 0.16 11.27 19.25
C THR A 125 1.62 11.30 18.77
N ASP A 126 2.53 11.89 19.54
CA ASP A 126 3.94 12.01 19.15
C ASP A 126 4.57 10.63 18.86
N LYS A 127 4.18 9.60 19.64
CA LYS A 127 4.63 8.22 19.44
C LYS A 127 4.12 7.64 18.12
N GLU A 128 2.84 7.83 17.80
CA GLU A 128 2.25 7.38 16.53
C GLU A 128 2.87 8.13 15.33
N ALA A 129 3.10 9.43 15.47
CA ALA A 129 3.75 10.25 14.44
C ALA A 129 5.19 9.77 14.16
N GLN A 130 5.96 9.47 15.20
CA GLN A 130 7.31 8.91 15.07
C GLN A 130 7.30 7.52 14.41
N GLN A 131 6.37 6.65 14.79
CA GLN A 131 6.22 5.33 14.17
C GLN A 131 5.89 5.45 12.68
N LEU A 132 4.95 6.33 12.31
CA LEU A 132 4.60 6.58 10.92
C LEU A 132 5.79 7.13 10.13
N TYR A 133 6.57 8.03 10.73
CA TYR A 133 7.79 8.56 10.10
C TYR A 133 8.82 7.46 9.83
N GLU A 134 9.11 6.59 10.79
CA GLU A 134 10.05 5.48 10.58
C GLU A 134 9.54 4.49 9.53
N GLN A 135 8.23 4.25 9.43
CA GLN A 135 7.64 3.45 8.35
C GLN A 135 7.89 4.08 6.98
N ILE A 136 7.60 5.37 6.81
CA ILE A 136 7.82 6.12 5.56
C ILE A 136 9.30 6.09 5.17
N LYS A 137 10.20 6.35 6.12
CA LYS A 137 11.65 6.33 5.89
C LYS A 137 12.14 4.95 5.43
N ASN A 138 11.65 3.88 6.08
CA ASN A 138 11.99 2.51 5.69
C ASN A 138 11.43 2.14 4.31
N GLN A 139 10.23 2.62 3.98
CA GLN A 139 9.64 2.44 2.66
C GLN A 139 10.44 3.18 1.58
N GLN A 140 10.79 4.45 1.79
CA GLN A 140 11.63 5.23 0.88
C GLN A 140 12.99 4.57 0.65
N ALA A 141 13.59 3.97 1.69
CA ALA A 141 14.85 3.24 1.55
C ALA A 141 14.70 1.94 0.74
N LYS A 142 13.54 1.27 0.79
CA LYS A 142 13.23 0.11 -0.07
C LYS A 142 12.99 0.54 -1.51
N GLU A 143 12.19 1.57 -1.72
CA GLU A 143 11.91 2.15 -3.05
C GLU A 143 13.19 2.67 -3.70
N SER A 144 14.05 3.37 -2.96
CA SER A 144 15.35 3.85 -3.48
C SER A 144 16.29 2.70 -3.85
N ARG A 145 16.21 1.56 -3.16
CA ARG A 145 16.95 0.35 -3.55
C ARG A 145 16.39 -0.24 -4.84
N TYR A 146 15.07 -0.39 -4.90
CA TYR A 146 14.38 -0.88 -6.10
C TYR A 146 14.67 0.00 -7.32
N MET A 147 14.51 1.32 -7.19
CA MET A 147 14.79 2.28 -8.27
C MET A 147 16.26 2.21 -8.70
N ARG A 148 17.22 2.06 -7.78
CA ARG A 148 18.63 1.85 -8.15
C ARG A 148 18.82 0.60 -9.00
N HIS A 149 18.12 -0.49 -8.70
CA HIS A 149 18.17 -1.70 -9.54
C HIS A 149 17.56 -1.45 -10.92
N VAL A 150 16.37 -0.83 -10.98
CA VAL A 150 15.72 -0.48 -12.24
C VAL A 150 16.61 0.43 -13.10
N PHE A 151 17.22 1.46 -12.52
CA PHE A 151 18.14 2.34 -13.23
C PHE A 151 19.37 1.59 -13.75
N TRP A 152 19.96 0.71 -12.94
CA TRP A 152 21.12 -0.07 -13.37
C TRP A 152 20.79 -1.04 -14.51
N ASP A 153 19.63 -1.69 -14.47
CA ASP A 153 19.16 -2.55 -15.55
C ASP A 153 18.85 -1.75 -16.82
N MET A 154 18.28 -0.54 -16.67
CA MET A 154 18.02 0.37 -17.78
C MET A 154 19.32 0.86 -18.42
N ASP A 155 20.32 1.25 -17.64
CA ASP A 155 21.64 1.67 -18.14
C ASP A 155 22.30 0.55 -18.96
N LYS A 156 22.22 -0.69 -18.48
CA LYS A 156 22.72 -1.86 -19.22
C LYS A 156 22.01 -2.07 -20.54
N LEU A 157 20.69 -1.97 -20.54
CA LEU A 157 19.87 -2.13 -21.73
C LEU A 157 20.15 -0.99 -22.73
N MET A 158 20.24 0.25 -22.28
CA MET A 158 20.63 1.39 -23.11
C MET A 158 22.04 1.20 -23.70
N ALA A 159 23.00 0.74 -22.91
CA ALA A 159 24.36 0.44 -23.39
C ALA A 159 24.38 -0.73 -24.40
N GLN A 160 23.46 -1.70 -24.29
CA GLN A 160 23.30 -2.75 -25.29
C GLN A 160 22.69 -2.20 -26.59
N GLN A 161 21.62 -1.40 -26.49
CA GLN A 161 20.99 -0.77 -27.65
C GLN A 161 21.96 0.17 -28.39
N MET A 162 22.71 1.02 -27.67
CA MET A 162 23.74 1.87 -28.28
C MET A 162 24.81 1.06 -29.01
N ARG A 163 25.21 -0.10 -28.48
CA ARG A 163 26.17 -0.99 -29.15
C ARG A 163 25.56 -1.61 -30.41
N ALA A 164 24.31 -2.06 -30.36
CA ALA A 164 23.60 -2.60 -31.51
C ALA A 164 23.44 -1.53 -32.61
N PHE A 165 23.05 -0.31 -32.21
CA PHE A 165 22.91 0.84 -33.09
C PHE A 165 24.25 1.25 -33.71
N SER A 166 25.33 1.33 -32.92
CA SER A 166 26.68 1.63 -33.44
C SER A 166 27.10 0.62 -34.51
N ARG A 167 26.93 -0.69 -34.25
CA ARG A 167 27.25 -1.73 -35.24
C ARG A 167 26.45 -1.61 -36.53
N TRP A 168 25.19 -1.23 -36.43
CA TRP A 168 24.35 -0.96 -37.59
C TRP A 168 24.82 0.27 -38.37
N MET A 169 25.13 1.38 -37.67
CA MET A 169 25.69 2.61 -38.26
C MET A 169 27.03 2.36 -38.97
N ASP A 170 27.87 1.49 -38.41
CA ASP A 170 29.18 1.15 -38.96
C ASP A 170 29.08 0.25 -40.22
N ASN A 171 27.97 -0.47 -40.41
CA ASN A 171 27.77 -1.40 -41.55
C ASN A 171 26.31 -1.38 -42.08
N PRO A 172 25.85 -0.24 -42.63
CA PRO A 172 24.43 -0.02 -42.94
C PRO A 172 23.86 -0.89 -44.07
N TRP A 173 24.73 -1.54 -44.85
CA TRP A 173 24.36 -2.31 -46.05
C TRP A 173 24.50 -3.83 -45.88
N ASN A 174 25.00 -4.31 -44.74
CA ASN A 174 25.28 -5.73 -44.49
C ASN A 174 24.59 -6.30 -43.23
N GLY A 175 23.83 -5.47 -42.51
CA GLY A 175 23.07 -5.87 -41.32
C GLY A 175 21.61 -6.20 -41.66
N ASN A 176 21.12 -7.35 -41.18
CA ASN A 176 19.73 -7.75 -41.33
C ASN A 176 18.84 -6.80 -40.50
N LEU A 177 17.81 -6.21 -41.11
CA LEU A 177 16.93 -5.21 -40.45
C LEU A 177 16.21 -5.77 -39.19
N SER A 178 16.21 -7.09 -39.03
CA SER A 178 15.67 -7.84 -37.89
C SER A 178 16.55 -7.79 -36.64
N ASP A 179 17.82 -7.39 -36.73
CA ASP A 179 18.73 -7.33 -35.56
C ASP A 179 18.52 -6.05 -34.73
N PHE A 180 17.80 -5.06 -35.28
CA PHE A 180 17.37 -3.86 -34.58
C PHE A 180 15.89 -4.01 -34.18
N ASP A 181 15.63 -4.75 -33.10
CA ASP A 181 14.32 -4.80 -32.47
C ASP A 181 14.35 -3.92 -31.20
N PRO A 182 13.96 -2.62 -31.28
CA PRO A 182 13.99 -1.74 -30.12
C PRO A 182 12.90 -2.18 -29.13
N THR A 183 13.29 -2.96 -28.12
CA THR A 183 12.39 -3.28 -27.01
C THR A 183 12.15 -2.00 -26.19
N VAL A 184 11.00 -1.36 -26.39
CA VAL A 184 10.54 -0.21 -25.58
C VAL A 184 10.09 -0.73 -24.23
N VAL A 185 11.01 -0.76 -23.26
CA VAL A 185 10.66 -1.04 -21.85
C VAL A 185 10.13 0.26 -21.24
N GLN A 186 8.81 0.44 -21.24
CA GLN A 186 8.20 1.52 -20.48
C GLN A 186 8.36 1.19 -18.99
N PRO A 187 8.99 2.08 -18.17
CA PRO A 187 8.98 1.87 -16.74
C PRO A 187 7.52 1.93 -16.26
N LEU A 188 7.02 0.84 -15.70
CA LEU A 188 5.77 0.91 -14.94
C LEU A 188 6.04 1.75 -13.70
N ILE A 189 5.59 3.01 -13.72
CA ILE A 189 5.46 3.80 -12.50
C ILE A 189 4.33 3.15 -11.70
N ILE A 190 4.67 2.25 -10.78
CA ILE A 190 3.71 1.73 -9.81
C ILE A 190 3.44 2.85 -8.82
N LEU A 191 2.52 3.75 -9.16
CA LEU A 191 1.87 4.61 -8.19
C LEU A 191 1.05 3.69 -7.28
N SER A 192 1.65 3.24 -6.18
CA SER A 192 0.89 2.56 -5.13
C SER A 192 -0.28 3.46 -4.73
N PRO A 193 -1.53 2.99 -4.77
CA PRO A 193 -2.69 3.81 -4.43
C PRO A 193 -2.74 3.97 -2.91
N ALA A 194 -1.91 4.86 -2.38
CA ALA A 194 -1.97 5.24 -0.96
C ALA A 194 -1.24 6.54 -0.61
N HIS A 195 -0.84 7.41 -1.54
CA HIS A 195 -0.23 8.67 -1.11
C HIS A 195 -0.68 9.80 -2.02
N SER A 196 -1.65 10.56 -1.53
CA SER A 196 -1.87 11.94 -1.94
C SER A 196 -0.55 12.70 -1.77
N VAL A 197 0.22 12.80 -2.85
CA VAL A 197 1.30 13.77 -2.94
C VAL A 197 0.62 15.13 -2.96
N SER A 198 0.42 15.71 -1.78
CA SER A 198 0.13 17.13 -1.63
C SER A 198 1.39 17.87 -2.08
N GLN A 199 1.49 18.12 -3.38
CA GLN A 199 2.40 19.11 -3.94
C GLN A 199 2.03 20.47 -3.32
N SER A 200 2.71 20.85 -2.25
CA SER A 200 2.80 22.25 -1.87
C SER A 200 3.95 22.84 -2.70
N ALA A 201 3.56 23.64 -3.70
CA ALA A 201 4.45 24.41 -4.55
C ALA A 201 5.36 25.35 -3.72
N PRO A 202 6.54 25.72 -4.24
CA PRO A 202 7.47 26.61 -3.54
C PRO A 202 6.96 28.05 -3.47
N ALA A 203 7.39 28.73 -2.40
CA ALA A 203 7.13 30.12 -2.09
C ALA A 203 7.50 31.09 -3.23
N ILE A 204 6.62 32.05 -3.53
CA ILE A 204 7.00 33.28 -4.24
C ILE A 204 7.27 34.37 -3.20
N SER A 205 8.46 34.95 -3.33
CA SER A 205 9.08 35.94 -2.47
C SER A 205 8.37 37.30 -2.51
N LYS A 206 8.46 38.00 -1.38
CA LYS A 206 8.10 39.41 -1.24
C LYS A 206 8.97 40.24 -2.19
N SER A 207 8.36 41.00 -3.09
CA SER A 207 8.99 42.18 -3.71
C SER A 207 8.58 43.41 -2.92
N LYS A 208 9.55 43.99 -2.23
CA LYS A 208 9.51 45.32 -1.62
C LYS A 208 9.56 46.32 -2.79
N LYS A 209 8.60 47.24 -2.86
CA LYS A 209 8.67 48.39 -3.75
C LYS A 209 8.62 49.65 -2.91
N ASP A 210 9.55 50.54 -3.24
CA ASP A 210 9.84 51.83 -2.60
C ASP A 210 8.63 52.77 -2.54
#